data_AF-C4RLJ8-F1
#
_entry.id   AF-C4RLJ8-F1
#
_cell.length_a   1.000
_cell.length_b   1.000
_cell.length_c   1.000
_cell.angle_alpha   90.00
_cell.angle_beta   90.00
_cell.angle_gamma   90.00
#
_symmetry.space_group_name_H-M   'P 1'
#
loop_
_entity.id
_entity.type
_entity.pdbx_description
1 polymer ?
#
loop_
_entity_poly.entity_id
_entity_poly.type
_entity_poly.pdbx_seq_one_letter_code
_entity_poly.pdbx_strand_id
1 'polypeptide(L)'
;MTGTTAPTLPGMEAVDRLVADVWATGLSPESHPARFLRERLDALGAVPIARLGRVDPGRRIRVGGIVTHRQRPATAGGVTFLNLEDETGMLNVTCSPGLWQRYRRVARTSAALVVRGRLQRHEGVTNLTADRLDPIEPPVAPASRDFR
;
A
#
# COMPACT_ATOMS: atom_id res chain seq x y z
N MET A 1 -34.56 -15.30 -33.43
CA MET A 1 -34.22 -15.83 -32.10
C MET A 1 -32.88 -15.24 -31.69
N THR A 2 -32.89 -14.22 -30.84
CA THR A 2 -31.72 -13.47 -30.39
C THR A 2 -31.07 -14.19 -29.20
N GLY A 3 -29.86 -14.71 -29.39
CA GLY A 3 -29.03 -15.24 -28.32
C GLY A 3 -28.31 -14.10 -27.60
N THR A 4 -28.63 -13.91 -26.33
CA THR A 4 -28.14 -12.83 -25.46
C THR A 4 -26.64 -12.96 -25.20
N THR A 5 -25.86 -11.97 -25.65
CA THR A 5 -24.49 -11.73 -25.21
C THR A 5 -24.47 -11.38 -23.73
N ALA A 6 -23.75 -12.17 -22.92
CA ALA A 6 -23.54 -11.88 -21.51
C ALA A 6 -22.80 -10.53 -21.36
N PRO A 7 -23.26 -9.61 -20.50
CA PRO A 7 -22.57 -8.34 -20.28
C PRO A 7 -21.27 -8.60 -19.51
N THR A 8 -20.14 -8.32 -20.14
CA THR A 8 -18.83 -8.23 -19.48
C THR A 8 -18.83 -7.00 -18.57
N LEU A 9 -19.03 -7.23 -17.28
CA LEU A 9 -18.77 -6.25 -16.23
C LEU A 9 -17.32 -5.77 -16.35
N PRO A 10 -17.03 -4.46 -16.44
CA PRO A 10 -15.66 -3.98 -16.41
C PRO A 10 -15.10 -4.30 -15.02
N GLY A 11 -14.17 -5.26 -14.97
CA GLY A 11 -13.51 -5.67 -13.74
C GLY A 11 -12.82 -4.48 -13.07
N MET A 12 -12.81 -4.51 -11.74
CA MET A 12 -12.04 -3.67 -10.80
C MET A 12 -10.50 -3.82 -10.99
N GLU A 13 -10.04 -3.85 -12.24
CA GLU A 13 -8.66 -4.02 -12.69
C GLU A 13 -8.21 -2.83 -13.55
N ALA A 14 -9.15 -2.07 -14.11
CA ALA A 14 -8.85 -0.95 -15.02
C ALA A 14 -8.60 0.38 -14.29
N VAL A 15 -9.27 0.61 -13.15
CA VAL A 15 -9.12 1.87 -12.39
C VAL A 15 -7.83 1.86 -11.57
N ASP A 16 -7.46 0.72 -10.98
CA ASP A 16 -6.20 0.58 -10.23
C ASP A 16 -4.96 0.67 -11.14
N ARG A 17 -5.07 0.16 -12.38
CA ARG A 17 -4.01 0.29 -13.40
C ARG A 17 -3.84 1.72 -13.89
N LEU A 18 -4.95 2.44 -14.08
CA LEU A 18 -4.91 3.83 -14.56
C LEU A 18 -4.35 4.78 -13.50
N VAL A 19 -4.62 4.53 -12.21
CA VAL A 19 -3.98 5.29 -11.14
C VAL A 19 -2.48 4.98 -11.12
N ALA A 20 -2.08 3.71 -11.19
CA ALA A 20 -0.67 3.31 -11.23
C ALA A 20 0.11 3.89 -12.43
N ASP A 21 -0.46 3.91 -13.63
CA ASP A 21 0.18 4.46 -14.84
C ASP A 21 0.37 5.99 -14.79
N VAL A 22 -0.52 6.71 -14.11
CA VAL A 22 -0.42 8.16 -13.94
C VAL A 22 0.66 8.55 -12.91
N TRP A 23 0.97 7.68 -11.94
CA TRP A 23 2.09 7.89 -11.01
C TRP A 23 3.46 7.54 -11.61
N ALA A 24 3.49 6.78 -12.71
CA ALA A 24 4.73 6.41 -13.42
C ALA A 24 5.24 7.51 -14.38
N THR A 25 4.44 8.53 -14.69
CA THR A 25 4.75 9.49 -15.77
C THR A 25 5.42 10.80 -15.31
N GLY A 26 5.81 10.94 -14.04
CA GLY A 26 6.37 12.20 -13.55
C GLY A 26 7.43 12.06 -12.45
N LEU A 27 8.67 11.77 -12.86
CA LEU A 27 9.95 12.40 -12.45
C LEU A 27 11.12 11.40 -12.48
N SER A 28 11.75 11.30 -13.66
CA SER A 28 12.95 10.51 -13.99
C SER A 28 12.85 8.97 -13.83
N PRO A 29 13.29 8.18 -14.83
CA PRO A 29 13.50 6.73 -14.70
C PRO A 29 14.45 6.32 -13.55
N GLU A 30 15.14 7.28 -12.94
CA GLU A 30 16.27 7.04 -12.03
C GLU A 30 15.93 7.23 -10.53
N SER A 31 14.72 7.71 -10.19
CA SER A 31 14.34 7.99 -8.80
C SER A 31 12.94 7.48 -8.44
N HIS A 32 12.90 6.34 -7.75
CA HIS A 32 11.68 5.77 -7.17
C HIS A 32 10.90 6.82 -6.35
N PRO A 33 9.58 7.02 -6.55
CA PRO A 33 8.81 8.07 -5.88
C PRO A 33 8.90 8.08 -4.34
N ALA A 34 9.07 6.91 -3.72
CA ALA A 34 9.26 6.82 -2.27
C ALA A 34 10.58 7.45 -1.78
N ARG A 35 11.57 7.68 -2.65
CA ARG A 35 12.80 8.40 -2.30
C ARG A 35 12.49 9.82 -1.81
N PHE A 36 11.47 10.47 -2.38
CA PHE A 36 11.03 11.80 -1.92
C PHE A 36 10.34 11.76 -0.55
N LEU A 37 9.86 10.59 -0.11
CA LEU A 37 9.32 10.40 1.23
C LEU A 37 10.39 10.07 2.26
N ARG A 38 11.63 9.77 1.84
CA ARG A 38 12.62 9.12 2.70
C ARG A 38 12.97 9.92 3.96
N GLU A 39 13.29 11.19 3.81
CA GLU A 39 13.62 12.05 4.96
C GLU A 39 12.46 12.10 5.97
N ARG A 40 11.22 12.17 5.49
CA ARG A 40 10.02 12.19 6.35
C ARG A 40 9.77 10.83 7.01
N LEU A 41 10.02 9.73 6.30
CA LEU A 41 9.92 8.38 6.84
C LEU A 41 10.97 8.14 7.93
N ASP A 42 12.20 8.61 7.74
CA ASP A 42 13.27 8.53 8.72
C ASP A 42 12.95 9.36 9.97
N ALA A 43 12.41 10.58 9.80
CA ALA A 43 11.94 11.42 10.90
C ALA A 43 10.80 10.78 11.71
N LEU A 44 9.97 9.94 11.07
CA LEU A 44 8.90 9.17 11.72
C LEU A 44 9.40 7.84 12.33
N GLY A 45 10.69 7.54 12.20
CA GLY A 45 11.30 6.28 12.65
C GLY A 45 10.81 5.07 11.88
N ALA A 46 10.44 5.24 10.61
CA ALA A 46 10.06 4.15 9.72
C ALA A 46 11.31 3.42 9.22
N VAL A 47 11.33 2.09 9.38
CA VAL A 47 12.45 1.24 8.97
C VAL A 47 12.35 0.99 7.46
N PRO A 48 13.43 1.20 6.68
CA PRO A 48 13.47 0.82 5.27
C PRO A 48 13.18 -0.67 5.08
N ILE A 49 12.45 -1.03 4.02
CA ILE A 49 12.00 -2.41 3.78
C ILE A 49 13.18 -3.39 3.69
N ALA A 50 14.28 -3.01 3.02
CA ALA A 50 15.48 -3.86 2.93
C ALA A 50 16.14 -4.17 4.28
N ARG A 51 15.86 -3.38 5.34
CA ARG A 51 16.43 -3.60 6.68
C ARG A 51 15.57 -4.51 7.56
N LEU A 52 14.35 -4.85 7.14
CA LEU A 52 13.45 -5.72 7.90
C LEU A 52 14.00 -7.13 8.11
N GLY A 53 14.89 -7.58 7.21
CA GLY A 53 15.64 -8.83 7.36
C GLY A 53 16.42 -8.93 8.68
N ARG A 54 16.86 -7.78 9.23
CA ARG A 54 17.70 -7.68 10.44
C ARG A 54 16.90 -7.40 11.71
N VAL A 55 15.58 -7.21 11.60
CA VAL A 55 14.71 -6.95 12.74
C VAL A 55 14.13 -8.28 13.24
N ASP A 56 14.16 -8.49 14.55
CA ASP A 56 13.59 -9.69 15.17
C ASP A 56 12.08 -9.82 14.87
N PRO A 57 11.59 -11.00 14.47
CA PRO A 57 10.16 -11.25 14.38
C PRO A 57 9.44 -10.95 15.71
N GLY A 58 8.19 -10.49 15.63
CA GLY A 58 7.37 -10.09 16.76
C GLY A 58 7.59 -8.65 17.25
N ARG A 59 8.69 -7.99 16.84
CA ARG A 59 8.93 -6.56 17.11
C ARG A 59 7.84 -5.71 16.49
N ARG A 60 7.41 -4.68 17.22
CA ARG A 60 6.55 -3.62 16.70
C ARG A 60 7.42 -2.55 16.06
N ILE A 61 7.19 -2.29 14.77
CA ILE A 61 7.95 -1.33 13.97
C ILE A 61 7.01 -0.40 13.20
N ARG A 62 7.59 0.64 12.60
CA ARG A 62 6.96 1.45 11.56
C ARG A 62 7.66 1.16 10.24
N VAL A 63 6.88 1.07 9.16
CA VAL A 63 7.35 1.03 7.78
C VAL A 63 6.47 1.98 7.00
N GLY A 64 7.02 2.74 6.06
CA GLY A 64 6.21 3.61 5.21
C GLY A 64 6.65 3.54 3.76
N GLY A 65 5.72 3.90 2.88
CA GLY A 65 5.90 3.77 1.44
C GLY A 65 4.62 4.04 0.67
N ILE A 66 4.68 3.79 -0.63
CA ILE A 66 3.57 3.89 -1.57
C ILE A 66 2.73 2.61 -1.48
N VAL A 67 1.41 2.75 -1.49
CA VAL A 67 0.52 1.58 -1.54
C VAL A 67 0.29 1.19 -2.98
N THR A 68 0.82 0.04 -3.40
CA THR A 68 0.74 -0.41 -4.79
C THR A 68 -0.56 -1.15 -5.09
N HIS A 69 -1.04 -1.96 -4.14
CA HIS A 69 -2.30 -2.68 -4.30
C HIS A 69 -2.98 -2.98 -2.97
N ARG A 70 -4.28 -3.28 -3.06
CA ARG A 70 -5.15 -3.61 -1.94
C ARG A 70 -6.01 -4.81 -2.32
N GLN A 71 -5.95 -5.88 -1.55
CA GLN A 71 -6.68 -7.10 -1.84
C GLN A 71 -7.50 -7.55 -0.63
N ARG A 72 -8.77 -7.86 -0.85
CA ARG A 72 -9.65 -8.44 0.17
C ARG A 72 -10.27 -9.72 -0.39
N PRO A 73 -9.55 -10.86 -0.30
CA PRO A 73 -10.08 -12.14 -0.75
C PRO A 73 -11.37 -12.49 0.00
N ALA A 74 -12.36 -13.03 -0.70
CA ALA A 74 -13.64 -13.41 -0.11
C ALA A 74 -13.47 -14.49 0.99
N THR A 75 -12.43 -15.31 0.86
CA THR A 75 -12.10 -16.42 1.77
C THR A 75 -11.32 -15.99 3.03
N ALA A 76 -10.84 -14.75 3.10
CA ALA A 76 -9.95 -14.28 4.17
C ALA A 76 -10.69 -13.67 5.38
N GLY A 77 -11.96 -13.98 5.58
CA GLY A 77 -12.73 -13.52 6.75
C GLY A 77 -12.79 -11.99 6.90
N GLY A 78 -12.70 -11.25 5.78
CA GLY A 78 -12.70 -9.78 5.77
C GLY A 78 -11.34 -9.13 6.04
N VAL A 79 -10.26 -9.90 6.18
CA VAL A 79 -8.88 -9.40 6.20
C VAL A 79 -8.55 -8.73 4.87
N THR A 80 -7.82 -7.62 4.93
CA THR A 80 -7.32 -6.92 3.75
C THR A 80 -5.80 -6.94 3.73
N PHE A 81 -5.23 -7.27 2.59
CA PHE A 81 -3.80 -7.22 2.32
C PHE A 81 -3.49 -5.92 1.59
N LEU A 82 -2.44 -5.24 2.04
CA LEU A 82 -1.85 -4.08 1.39
C LEU A 82 -0.44 -4.43 0.99
N ASN A 83 0.01 -4.03 -0.18
CA ASN A 83 1.43 -4.04 -0.51
C ASN A 83 1.98 -2.63 -0.48
N LEU A 84 3.03 -2.48 0.31
CA LEU A 84 3.71 -1.22 0.56
C LEU A 84 5.08 -1.26 -0.10
N GLU A 85 5.40 -0.24 -0.89
CA GLU A 85 6.66 -0.16 -1.63
C GLU A 85 7.44 1.08 -1.21
N ASP A 86 8.72 0.88 -0.94
CA ASP A 86 9.68 1.95 -0.79
C ASP A 86 10.86 1.77 -1.75
N GLU A 87 11.80 2.71 -1.79
CA GLU A 87 12.93 2.66 -2.73
C GLU A 87 13.87 1.46 -2.51
N THR A 88 13.65 0.67 -1.47
CA THR A 88 14.48 -0.48 -1.08
C THR A 88 13.76 -1.82 -1.26
N GLY A 89 12.46 -1.83 -1.56
CA GLY A 89 11.70 -3.04 -1.86
C GLY A 89 10.22 -2.96 -1.53
N MET A 90 9.57 -4.12 -1.49
CA MET A 90 8.14 -4.27 -1.23
C MET A 90 7.88 -5.05 0.07
N LEU A 91 6.78 -4.72 0.75
CA LEU A 91 6.35 -5.35 1.99
C LEU A 91 4.84 -5.59 1.97
N ASN A 92 4.47 -6.84 2.20
CA ASN A 92 3.10 -7.23 2.43
C ASN A 92 2.66 -6.88 3.86
N VAL A 93 1.51 -6.23 3.95
CA VAL A 93 0.90 -5.75 5.18
C VAL A 93 -0.48 -6.36 5.34
N THR A 94 -0.71 -7.04 6.45
CA THR A 94 -2.02 -7.64 6.80
C THR A 94 -2.81 -6.69 7.70
N CYS A 95 -4.00 -6.31 7.25
CA CYS A 95 -4.94 -5.48 7.99
C CYS A 95 -6.15 -6.31 8.44
N SER A 96 -6.36 -6.40 9.75
CA SER A 96 -7.56 -7.05 10.30
C SER A 96 -8.84 -6.29 9.92
N PRO A 97 -10.02 -6.95 9.93
CA PRO A 97 -11.29 -6.28 9.67
C PRO A 97 -11.53 -5.06 10.58
N GLY A 98 -11.21 -5.19 11.88
CA GLY A 98 -11.35 -4.12 12.85
C GLY A 98 -10.40 -2.94 12.59
N LEU A 99 -9.15 -3.21 12.19
CA LEU A 99 -8.22 -2.16 11.79
C LEU A 99 -8.73 -1.44 10.54
N TRP A 100 -9.14 -2.20 9.52
CA TRP A 100 -9.64 -1.65 8.27
C TRP A 100 -10.86 -0.75 8.50
N GLN A 101 -11.80 -1.16 9.35
CA GLN A 101 -12.95 -0.33 9.69
C GLN A 101 -12.55 0.93 10.46
N ARG A 102 -11.65 0.81 11.44
CA ARG A 102 -11.17 1.95 12.23
C ARG A 102 -10.48 3.01 11.39
N TYR A 103 -9.66 2.59 10.43
CA TYR A 103 -8.87 3.48 9.56
C TYR A 103 -9.46 3.59 8.15
N ARG A 104 -10.76 3.31 7.97
CA ARG A 104 -11.40 3.11 6.65
C ARG A 104 -11.10 4.18 5.61
N ARG A 105 -11.02 5.45 6.04
CA ARG A 105 -10.76 6.59 5.15
C ARG A 105 -9.33 6.51 4.63
N VAL A 106 -8.37 6.57 5.55
CA VAL A 106 -6.93 6.50 5.28
C VAL A 106 -6.56 5.24 4.49
N ALA A 107 -7.04 4.08 4.95
CA ALA A 107 -6.74 2.79 4.33
C ALA A 107 -7.20 2.70 2.87
N ARG A 108 -8.30 3.37 2.50
CA ARG A 108 -8.87 3.33 1.15
C ARG A 108 -8.33 4.41 0.21
N THR A 109 -8.07 5.62 0.71
CA THR A 109 -7.83 6.77 -0.17
C THR A 109 -6.35 7.17 -0.26
N SER A 110 -5.51 6.76 0.68
CA SER A 110 -4.13 7.24 0.73
C SER A 110 -3.24 6.51 -0.28
N ALA A 111 -2.60 7.27 -1.17
CA ALA A 111 -1.59 6.73 -2.10
C ALA A 111 -0.31 6.28 -1.38
N ALA A 112 -0.01 6.87 -0.22
CA ALA A 112 1.13 6.50 0.61
C ALA A 112 0.72 6.42 2.09
N LEU A 113 1.37 5.51 2.84
CA LEU A 113 1.07 5.26 4.24
C LEU A 113 2.34 5.11 5.07
N VAL A 114 2.24 5.46 6.35
CA VAL A 114 3.09 4.90 7.40
C VAL A 114 2.26 3.89 8.18
N VAL A 115 2.74 2.65 8.18
CA VAL A 115 2.12 1.51 8.85
C VAL A 115 2.93 1.18 10.08
N ARG A 116 2.28 1.16 11.23
CA ARG A 116 2.83 0.53 12.43
C ARG A 116 2.23 -0.86 12.57
N GLY A 117 3.07 -1.84 12.86
CA GLY A 117 2.63 -3.20 13.01
C GLY A 117 3.68 -4.10 13.64
N ARG A 118 3.31 -5.37 13.83
CA ARG A 118 4.21 -6.42 14.28
C ARG A 118 4.83 -7.13 13.08
N LEU A 119 6.15 -7.18 13.04
CA LEU A 119 6.88 -7.92 12.02
C LEU A 119 6.64 -9.42 12.20
N GLN A 120 6.27 -10.09 11.12
CA GLN A 120 6.10 -11.53 11.08
C GLN A 120 7.09 -12.10 10.08
N ARG A 121 7.65 -13.26 10.40
CA ARG A 121 8.47 -14.03 9.47
C ARG A 121 7.97 -15.46 9.46
N HIS A 122 7.54 -15.92 8.30
CA HIS A 122 7.06 -17.29 8.12
C HIS A 122 7.63 -17.82 6.81
N GLU A 123 8.29 -18.98 6.86
CA GLU A 123 8.88 -19.64 5.68
C GLU A 123 9.79 -18.72 4.84
N GLY A 124 10.55 -17.84 5.50
CA GLY A 124 11.43 -16.87 4.84
C GLY A 124 10.74 -15.61 4.30
N VAL A 125 9.41 -15.56 4.28
CA VAL A 125 8.64 -14.40 3.86
C VAL A 125 8.45 -13.44 5.04
N THR A 126 8.74 -12.16 4.81
CA THR A 126 8.55 -11.08 5.79
C THR A 126 7.23 -10.36 5.52
N ASN A 127 6.37 -10.30 6.53
CA ASN A 127 5.08 -9.60 6.47
C ASN A 127 4.92 -8.69 7.69
N LEU A 128 4.02 -7.71 7.62
CA LEU A 128 3.70 -6.84 8.74
C LEU A 128 2.22 -6.94 9.10
N THR A 129 1.90 -7.38 10.32
CA THR A 129 0.53 -7.31 10.82
C THR A 129 0.27 -5.92 11.38
N ALA A 130 -0.55 -5.13 10.67
CA ALA A 130 -0.78 -3.74 11.00
C ALA A 130 -1.65 -3.58 12.27
N ASP A 131 -1.32 -2.56 13.07
CA ASP A 131 -2.14 -2.11 14.19
C ASP A 131 -2.45 -0.60 14.16
N ARG A 132 -1.80 0.16 13.27
CA ARG A 132 -2.09 1.58 13.00
C ARG A 132 -1.67 1.96 11.58
N LEU A 133 -2.50 2.81 10.96
CA LEU A 133 -2.28 3.38 9.63
C LEU A 133 -2.33 4.91 9.75
N ASP A 134 -1.27 5.58 9.36
CA ASP A 134 -1.20 7.04 9.27
C ASP A 134 -0.97 7.44 7.80
N PRO A 135 -1.72 8.41 7.25
CA PRO A 135 -1.47 8.89 5.89
C PRO A 135 -0.14 9.65 5.85
N ILE A 136 0.58 9.52 4.75
CA ILE A 136 1.69 10.41 4.43
C ILE A 136 1.40 11.06 3.08
N GLU A 137 1.50 12.38 3.04
CA GLU A 137 1.35 13.11 1.80
C GLU A 137 2.66 13.00 1.01
N PRO A 138 2.62 12.50 -0.24
CA PRO A 138 3.76 12.64 -1.12
C PRO A 138 4.03 14.14 -1.34
N PRO A 139 5.31 14.56 -1.44
CA PRO A 139 5.68 15.96 -1.61
C PRO A 139 5.14 16.57 -2.92
N VAL A 140 4.69 15.74 -3.85
CA VAL A 140 3.90 16.16 -5.01
C VAL A 140 2.47 15.65 -4.82
N ALA A 141 1.52 16.57 -4.62
CA ALA A 141 0.10 16.24 -4.66
C ALA A 141 -0.23 15.67 -6.06
N PRO A 142 -1.07 14.63 -6.18
CA PRO A 142 -1.61 14.27 -7.48
C PRO A 142 -2.30 15.53 -8.04
N ALA A 143 -2.01 15.90 -9.28
CA ALA A 143 -2.74 16.96 -9.94
C ALA A 143 -4.24 16.66 -9.79
N SER A 144 -4.96 17.54 -9.10
CA SER A 144 -6.41 17.45 -8.96
C SER A 144 -7.00 17.35 -10.36
N ARG A 145 -7.63 16.22 -10.66
CA ARG A 145 -8.45 16.05 -11.85
C ARG A 145 -9.89 16.06 -11.40
N ASP A 146 -10.35 17.26 -11.05
CA ASP A 146 -11.77 17.57 -11.12
C ASP A 146 -12.21 17.33 -12.57
N PHE A 147 -13.09 16.35 -12.80
CA PHE A 147 -13.84 16.26 -14.03
C PHE A 147 -15.34 16.14 -13.71
N ARG A 148 -16.08 17.05 -14.33
CA ARG A 148 -17.53 17.13 -14.49
C ARG A 148 -18.06 16.01 -15.37
#